data_AF-A0AAJ2NSP3-F1
#
_entry.id   AF-A0AAJ2NSP3-F1
#
_cell.length_a   1.000
_cell.length_b   1.000
_cell.length_c   1.000
_cell.angle_alpha   90.00
_cell.angle_beta   90.00
_cell.angle_gamma   90.00
#
_symmetry.space_group_name_H-M   'P 1'
#
loop_
_entity.id
_entity.type
_entity.pdbx_description
1 polymer ?
#
loop_
_entity_poly.entity_id
_entity_poly.type
_entity_poly.pdbx_seq_one_letter_code
_entity_poly.pdbx_strand_id
1 'polypeptide(L)'
;DYKVEMCAIGNGTASRETEQFVADILKEMDEEIYYLIVNEAGASVYSASDLAREEFPNLHVEERSAVSIARRLQDPLAELVKIDPKSVGV
;
A
#
# COMPACT_ATOMS: atom_id res chain seq x y z
N ASP A 1 -10.31 -5.47 16.63
CA ASP A 1 -11.08 -4.75 15.58
C ASP A 1 -10.52 -3.37 15.34
N TYR A 2 -10.26 -3.02 14.07
CA TYR A 2 -9.43 -1.88 13.65
C TYR A 2 -10.19 -0.74 12.95
N LYS A 3 -11.54 -0.81 12.84
CA LYS A 3 -12.41 0.21 12.22
C LYS A 3 -11.85 0.75 10.89
N VAL A 4 -11.62 -0.15 9.94
CA VAL A 4 -11.09 0.21 8.62
C VAL A 4 -12.12 1.06 7.87
N GLU A 5 -11.68 2.20 7.32
CA GLU A 5 -12.51 3.11 6.51
C GLU A 5 -12.10 3.11 5.03
N MET A 6 -10.87 2.66 4.74
CA MET A 6 -10.25 2.73 3.41
C MET A 6 -9.40 1.49 3.09
N CYS A 7 -9.45 1.04 1.84
CA CYS A 7 -8.57 0.04 1.25
C CYS A 7 -7.64 0.69 0.21
N ALA A 8 -6.33 0.61 0.43
CA ALA A 8 -5.34 1.06 -0.55
C ALA A 8 -4.94 -0.09 -1.48
N ILE A 9 -5.06 0.10 -2.79
CA ILE A 9 -4.71 -0.92 -3.81
C ILE A 9 -3.56 -0.40 -4.66
N GLY A 10 -2.43 -1.10 -4.66
CA GLY A 10 -1.29 -0.74 -5.51
C GLY A 10 -1.65 -0.82 -7.01
N ASN A 11 -1.16 0.11 -7.81
CA ASN A 11 -1.37 0.16 -9.26
C ASN A 11 -0.43 -0.76 -10.07
N GLY A 12 0.06 -1.83 -9.45
CA GLY A 12 0.98 -2.81 -10.02
C GLY A 12 0.32 -3.93 -10.82
N THR A 13 1.04 -5.04 -10.90
CA THR A 13 0.56 -6.26 -11.56
C THR A 13 -0.75 -6.73 -10.91
N ALA A 14 -1.74 -7.07 -11.75
CA ALA A 14 -3.06 -7.53 -11.33
C ALA A 14 -3.87 -6.53 -10.48
N SER A 15 -3.57 -5.21 -10.56
CA SER A 15 -4.28 -4.19 -9.79
C SER A 15 -5.76 -4.10 -10.17
N ARG A 16 -6.11 -4.33 -11.45
CA ARG A 16 -7.50 -4.29 -11.95
C ARG A 16 -8.33 -5.46 -11.43
N GLU A 17 -7.74 -6.65 -11.41
CA GLU A 17 -8.34 -7.86 -10.87
C GLU A 17 -8.54 -7.73 -9.35
N THR A 18 -7.55 -7.13 -8.67
CA THR A 18 -7.62 -6.83 -7.24
C THR A 18 -8.68 -5.79 -6.93
N GLU A 19 -8.76 -4.72 -7.72
CA GLU A 19 -9.80 -3.68 -7.63
C GLU A 19 -11.18 -4.29 -7.77
N GLN A 20 -11.41 -5.11 -8.80
CA GLN A 20 -12.70 -5.78 -9.01
C GLN A 20 -13.08 -6.66 -7.82
N PHE A 21 -12.13 -7.48 -7.34
CA PHE A 21 -12.35 -8.36 -6.20
C PHE A 21 -12.71 -7.58 -4.92
N VAL A 22 -11.96 -6.51 -4.60
CA VAL A 22 -12.24 -5.66 -3.44
C VAL A 22 -13.59 -4.96 -3.60
N ALA A 23 -13.88 -4.40 -4.78
CA ALA A 23 -15.14 -3.71 -5.03
C ALA A 23 -16.36 -4.64 -4.91
N ASP A 24 -16.23 -5.91 -5.29
CA ASP A 24 -17.32 -6.89 -5.15
C ASP A 24 -17.54 -7.27 -3.68
N ILE A 25 -16.49 -7.44 -2.89
CA ILE A 25 -16.60 -7.66 -1.44
C ILE A 25 -17.26 -6.46 -0.76
N LEU A 26 -16.81 -5.24 -1.06
CA LEU A 26 -17.32 -4.03 -0.42
C LEU A 26 -18.82 -3.79 -0.68
N LYS A 27 -19.37 -4.29 -1.79
CA LYS A 27 -20.82 -4.22 -2.07
C LYS A 27 -21.66 -5.14 -1.18
N GLU A 28 -21.06 -6.19 -0.64
CA GLU A 28 -21.73 -7.18 0.22
C GLU A 28 -21.63 -6.81 1.71
N MET A 29 -20.88 -5.77 2.04
CA MET A 29 -20.70 -5.27 3.42
C MET A 29 -21.74 -4.21 3.77
N ASP A 30 -22.17 -4.19 5.03
CA ASP A 30 -23.05 -3.16 5.57
C ASP A 30 -22.26 -1.90 6.00
N GLU A 31 -20.93 -2.02 6.15
CA GLU A 31 -20.04 -0.93 6.50
C GLU A 31 -19.64 -0.06 5.30
N GLU A 32 -19.58 1.25 5.54
CA GLU A 32 -19.15 2.23 4.54
C GLU A 32 -17.61 2.28 4.46
N ILE A 33 -17.03 1.37 3.68
CA ILE A 33 -15.60 1.28 3.41
C ILE A 33 -15.33 1.61 1.95
N TYR A 34 -14.33 2.44 1.70
CA TYR A 34 -13.95 2.86 0.36
C TYR A 34 -12.64 2.23 -0.09
N TYR A 35 -12.33 2.28 -1.38
CA TYR A 35 -11.01 1.91 -1.90
C TYR A 35 -10.41 3.01 -2.77
N LEU A 36 -9.09 3.01 -2.89
CA LEU A 36 -8.37 3.93 -3.78
C LEU A 36 -7.16 3.23 -4.40
N ILE A 37 -6.92 3.52 -5.69
CA ILE A 37 -5.72 3.06 -6.41
C ILE A 37 -4.54 3.98 -6.07
N VAL A 38 -3.49 3.40 -5.50
CA VAL A 38 -2.29 4.09 -5.01
C VAL A 38 -1.10 3.73 -5.90
N ASN A 39 -0.26 4.73 -6.19
CA ASN A 39 1.00 4.49 -6.87
C ASN A 39 1.93 3.64 -5.98
N GLU A 40 2.35 2.47 -6.46
CA GLU A 40 3.26 1.56 -5.74
C GLU A 40 4.73 1.73 -6.11
N ALA A 41 5.08 2.67 -7.00
CA ALA A 41 6.45 2.86 -7.46
C ALA A 41 7.40 3.08 -6.28
N GLY A 42 8.49 2.34 -6.27
CA GLY A 42 9.46 2.33 -5.17
C GLY A 42 9.01 1.61 -3.89
N ALA A 43 7.80 1.04 -3.79
CA ALA A 43 7.37 0.26 -2.62
C ALA A 43 8.19 -1.02 -2.43
N SER A 44 8.57 -1.67 -3.53
CA SER A 44 9.51 -2.81 -3.53
C SER A 44 10.92 -2.41 -3.07
N VAL A 45 11.36 -1.20 -3.39
CA VAL A 45 12.66 -0.67 -2.95
C VAL A 45 12.63 -0.32 -1.47
N TYR A 46 11.57 0.36 -1.00
CA TYR A 46 11.36 0.61 0.43
C TYR A 46 11.33 -0.69 1.22
N SER A 47 10.49 -1.65 0.85
CA SER A 47 10.29 -2.89 1.62
C SER A 47 11.56 -3.72 1.75
N ALA A 48 12.45 -3.69 0.75
CA ALA A 48 13.75 -4.35 0.77
C ALA A 48 14.88 -3.53 1.44
N SER A 49 14.62 -2.28 1.86
CA SER A 49 15.60 -1.41 2.51
C SER A 49 15.88 -1.80 3.96
N ASP A 50 17.02 -1.35 4.49
CA ASP A 50 17.36 -1.51 5.90
C ASP A 50 16.40 -0.71 6.80
N LEU A 51 15.99 0.49 6.36
CA LEU A 51 14.99 1.30 7.07
C LEU A 51 13.68 0.53 7.30
N ALA A 52 13.16 -0.16 6.27
CA ALA A 52 11.94 -0.94 6.42
C ALA A 52 12.15 -2.19 7.32
N ARG A 53 13.35 -2.80 7.31
CA ARG A 53 13.71 -3.87 8.26
C ARG A 53 13.76 -3.36 9.69
N GLU A 54 14.20 -2.13 9.91
CA GLU A 54 14.22 -1.49 11.23
C GLU A 54 12.81 -1.09 11.70
N GLU A 55 11.98 -0.50 10.83
CA GLU A 55 10.58 -0.16 11.16
C GLU A 55 9.73 -1.41 11.44
N PHE A 56 9.96 -2.49 10.69
CA PHE A 56 9.15 -3.72 10.72
C PHE A 56 10.00 -5.00 10.69
N PRO A 57 10.73 -5.30 11.77
CA PRO A 57 11.68 -6.42 11.80
C PRO A 57 11.03 -7.80 11.69
N ASN A 58 9.75 -7.90 12.07
CA ASN A 58 9.00 -9.15 12.10
C ASN A 58 8.12 -9.36 10.87
N LEU A 59 8.12 -8.42 9.90
CA LEU A 59 7.30 -8.52 8.70
C LEU A 59 8.14 -8.99 7.51
N HIS A 60 7.55 -9.82 6.66
CA HIS A 60 8.09 -10.20 5.37
C HIS A 60 8.13 -8.98 4.42
N VAL A 61 8.87 -9.12 3.32
CA VAL A 61 9.09 -8.00 2.38
C VAL A 61 7.76 -7.57 1.73
N GLU A 62 6.88 -8.52 1.44
CA GLU A 62 5.57 -8.30 0.85
C GLU A 62 4.65 -7.52 1.80
N GLU A 63 4.67 -7.87 3.08
CA GLU A 63 3.89 -7.18 4.12
C GLU A 63 4.37 -5.74 4.31
N ARG A 64 5.69 -5.51 4.31
CA ARG A 64 6.26 -4.16 4.34
C ARG A 64 5.88 -3.33 3.13
N SER A 65 5.81 -3.95 1.95
CA SER A 65 5.34 -3.29 0.74
C SER A 65 3.87 -2.85 0.89
N ALA A 66 3.01 -3.72 1.40
CA ALA A 66 1.61 -3.42 1.67
C ALA A 66 1.44 -2.28 2.70
N VAL A 67 2.26 -2.26 3.76
CA VAL A 67 2.29 -1.17 4.73
C VAL A 67 2.64 0.17 4.05
N SER A 68 3.61 0.17 3.13
CA SER A 68 3.98 1.40 2.40
C SER A 68 2.83 1.89 1.52
N ILE A 69 2.14 0.99 0.81
CA ILE A 69 0.98 1.33 -0.02
C ILE A 69 -0.14 1.95 0.84
N ALA A 70 -0.43 1.38 2.01
CA ALA A 70 -1.42 1.91 2.93
C ALA A 70 -1.03 3.29 3.50
N ARG A 71 0.24 3.49 3.87
CA ARG A 71 0.75 4.77 4.39
C ARG A 71 0.73 5.89 3.35
N ARG A 72 0.98 5.57 2.07
CA ARG A 72 0.88 6.54 0.96
C ARG A 72 -0.52 7.11 0.79
N LEU A 73 -1.56 6.32 1.09
CA LEU A 73 -2.93 6.82 1.06
C LEU A 73 -3.15 7.91 2.14
N GLN A 74 -2.53 7.75 3.31
CA GLN A 74 -2.70 8.65 4.45
C GLN A 74 -1.89 9.94 4.28
N ASP A 75 -0.61 9.81 3.92
CA ASP A 75 0.29 10.93 3.64
C ASP A 75 1.33 10.50 2.58
N PRO A 76 1.07 10.80 1.29
CA PRO A 76 1.96 10.42 0.22
C PRO A 76 3.38 10.98 0.42
N LEU A 77 3.51 12.21 0.91
CA LEU A 77 4.79 12.88 1.01
C LEU A 77 5.64 12.23 2.11
N ALA A 78 5.06 12.00 3.29
CA ALA A 78 5.77 11.40 4.41
C ALA A 78 6.27 9.98 4.12
N GLU A 79 5.59 9.25 3.23
CA GLU A 79 6.00 7.91 2.84
C GLU A 79 6.99 7.91 1.67
N LEU A 80 6.80 8.76 0.65
CA LEU A 80 7.68 8.83 -0.52
C LEU A 80 9.11 9.32 -0.18
N VAL A 81 9.27 10.16 0.85
CA VAL A 81 10.61 10.61 1.29
C VAL A 81 11.48 9.50 1.87
N LYS A 82 10.92 8.33 2.17
CA LYS A 82 11.66 7.16 2.68
C LYS A 82 12.35 6.35 1.57
N ILE A 83 12.13 6.73 0.32
CA ILE A 83 12.59 6.01 -0.87
C ILE A 83 13.69 6.83 -1.54
N ASP A 84 14.71 6.17 -2.08
CA ASP A 84 15.68 6.86 -2.94
C ASP A 84 14.92 7.55 -4.10
N PRO A 85 15.08 8.87 -4.31
CA PRO A 85 14.40 9.59 -5.38
C PRO A 85 14.56 8.96 -6.77
N LYS A 86 15.68 8.28 -7.04
CA LYS A 86 15.92 7.56 -8.29
C LYS A 86 15.02 6.34 -8.47
N SER A 87 14.49 5.80 -7.38
CA SER A 87 13.66 4.60 -7.34
C SER A 87 12.15 4.87 -7.33
N VAL A 88 11.73 6.13 -7.23
CA VAL A 88 10.31 6.52 -7.28
C VAL A 88 9.72 6.39 -8.69
N GLY A 89 10.57 6.26 -9.72
CA GLY A 89 10.13 5.97 -11.09
C GLY A 89 9.33 7.12 -11.69
N VAL A 90 10.03 8.17 -12.15
CA VAL A 90 9.49 9.24 -13.01
C VAL A 90 9.84 8.99 -14.46
#